data_AF-A0A9P4TC35-F1
#
_entry.id   AF-A0A9P4TC35-F1
#
_cell.length_a   1.000
_cell.length_b   1.000
_cell.length_c   1.000
_cell.angle_alpha   90.00
_cell.angle_beta   90.00
_cell.angle_gamma   90.00
#
_symmetry.space_group_name_H-M   'P 1'
#
loop_
_entity.id
_entity.type
_entity.pdbx_description
1 polymer ?
#
loop_
_entity_poly.entity_id
_entity_poly.type
_entity_poly.pdbx_seq_one_letter_code
_entity_poly.pdbx_strand_id
1 'polypeptide(L)'
;MEPTSPISVAKQVESHGEEDPVEALTKSQRRRLLLKTDLIIMPLAIVCMTIAFLDKNALGYAAVLGIKEDANLKNQEYSWLGSIFYLGYLAMEFPTLWLITRFPVGNLSTWKYIFLIYGAFTFLFGMLFFFAMPDSPSKAWFFNAEERRLAAIRLAPNQTGIESRKKFQPKQIFEALRDPKCYMIWLSALGYAVANAGITNFNPLIISGYGFSKTKTLLMATPQAAVAMVASASLTAVSMYIPNLRCVFWIFGATMGLVGAVMVHTLHSPETRNASLAGVYLMGFYNVPWVFTLSLSSSNTAGATKKSFMGITCAVVYAVGNIIGPQFFISSQSPTYPLGIGAMLVAFALMAVAGIVYYALCVIENKRRDRVHGLTHDEAAAGLQADKDDLTDRKNPYFRYSY
;
A
#
# COMPACT_ATOMS: atom_id res chain seq x y z
N MET A 1 42.75 8.09 2.38
CA MET A 1 41.87 9.27 2.51
C MET A 1 40.59 8.80 3.19
N GLU A 2 40.41 9.14 4.46
CA GLU A 2 39.22 8.74 5.23
C GLU A 2 37.94 9.38 4.66
N PRO A 3 36.80 8.66 4.64
CA PRO A 3 35.52 9.23 4.24
C PRO A 3 35.05 10.20 5.33
N THR A 4 34.99 11.49 5.00
CA THR A 4 34.46 12.53 5.89
C THR A 4 33.02 12.19 6.27
N SER A 5 32.78 12.05 7.58
CA SER A 5 31.46 11.70 8.09
C SER A 5 30.42 12.78 7.71
N PRO A 6 29.14 12.42 7.50
CA PRO A 6 28.09 13.39 7.18
C PRO A 6 27.98 14.56 8.18
N ILE A 7 28.42 14.32 9.43
CA ILE A 7 28.44 15.27 10.54
C ILE A 7 29.49 16.38 10.31
N SER A 8 30.63 16.08 9.69
CA SER A 8 31.67 17.09 9.43
C SER A 8 31.25 18.05 8.31
N VAL A 9 30.48 17.55 7.34
CA VAL A 9 29.95 18.38 6.25
C VAL A 9 28.83 19.30 6.76
N ALA A 10 27.95 18.80 7.63
CA ALA A 10 26.91 19.61 8.27
C ALA A 10 27.50 20.71 9.17
N LYS A 11 28.53 20.39 9.97
CA LYS A 11 29.24 21.38 10.80
C LYS A 11 30.07 22.38 9.99
N GLN A 12 30.62 21.99 8.84
CA GLN A 12 31.30 22.93 7.94
C GLN A 12 30.32 23.94 7.34
N VAL A 13 29.08 23.54 7.08
CA VAL A 13 28.03 24.42 6.56
C VAL A 13 27.52 25.40 7.62
N GLU A 14 27.49 25.03 8.90
CA GLU A 14 27.16 25.98 10.00
C GLU A 14 28.27 27.01 10.27
N SER A 15 29.53 26.72 9.89
CA SER A 15 30.69 27.58 10.21
C SER A 15 30.99 28.69 9.19
N HIS A 16 30.26 28.75 8.07
CA HIS A 16 30.35 29.82 7.10
C HIS A 16 29.01 30.55 7.08
N GLY A 17 28.99 31.78 7.61
CA GLY A 17 27.81 32.62 7.75
C GLY A 17 27.23 33.14 6.44
N GLU A 18 27.05 32.26 5.45
CA GLU A 18 26.23 32.51 4.26
C GLU A 18 24.77 32.14 4.56
N GLU A 19 23.85 32.90 3.95
CA GLU A 19 22.39 32.78 4.04
C GLU A 19 21.88 31.34 4.14
N ASP A 20 20.79 31.15 4.90
CA ASP A 20 20.17 29.86 5.22
C ASP A 20 20.23 28.89 4.02
N PRO A 21 21.04 27.81 4.06
CA PRO A 21 21.29 26.95 2.90
C PRO A 21 20.04 26.21 2.42
N VAL A 22 18.96 26.25 3.21
CA VAL A 22 17.62 25.77 2.85
C VAL A 22 16.93 26.71 1.84
N GLU A 23 17.25 28.00 1.88
CA GLU A 23 16.70 29.07 1.02
C GLU A 23 17.44 29.18 -0.33
N ALA A 24 18.72 28.75 -0.39
CA ALA A 24 19.58 28.87 -1.57
C ALA A 24 19.38 27.79 -2.67
N LEU A 25 18.52 26.79 -2.45
CA LEU A 25 18.32 25.71 -3.44
C LEU A 25 17.39 26.18 -4.56
N THR A 26 17.96 26.56 -5.71
CA THR A 26 17.18 27.07 -6.85
C THR A 26 16.11 26.05 -7.26
N LYS A 27 14.88 26.50 -7.55
CA LYS A 27 13.74 25.65 -7.96
C LYS A 27 14.11 24.67 -9.10
N SER A 28 15.02 25.07 -9.99
CA SER A 28 15.59 24.25 -11.07
C SER A 28 16.45 23.09 -10.56
N GLN A 29 17.37 23.32 -9.62
CA GLN A 29 18.20 22.28 -9.00
C GLN A 29 17.34 21.27 -8.23
N ARG A 30 16.36 21.76 -7.46
CA ARG A 30 15.39 20.93 -6.73
C ARG A 30 14.61 20.00 -7.66
N ARG A 31 14.16 20.51 -8.82
CA ARG A 31 13.43 19.75 -9.82
C ARG A 31 14.31 18.73 -10.53
N ARG A 32 15.56 19.09 -10.85
CA ARG A 32 16.52 18.16 -11.49
C ARG A 32 16.85 16.98 -10.58
N LEU A 33 17.09 17.24 -9.29
CA LEU A 33 17.32 16.20 -8.29
C LEU A 33 16.11 15.29 -8.12
N LEU A 34 14.89 15.85 -8.10
CA LEU A 34 13.65 15.05 -8.08
C LEU A 34 13.55 14.15 -9.30
N LEU A 35 13.62 14.73 -10.50
CA LEU A 35 13.46 13.97 -11.72
C LEU A 35 14.49 12.86 -11.84
N LYS A 36 15.76 13.10 -11.46
CA LYS A 36 16.80 12.07 -11.48
C LYS A 36 16.54 10.96 -10.46
N THR A 37 16.09 11.32 -9.27
CA THR A 37 15.71 10.34 -8.23
C THR A 37 14.50 9.53 -8.68
N ASP A 38 13.44 10.21 -9.13
CA ASP A 38 12.18 9.59 -9.56
C ASP A 38 12.39 8.71 -10.79
N LEU A 39 13.19 9.13 -11.78
CA LEU A 39 13.47 8.35 -12.99
C LEU A 39 14.31 7.08 -12.76
N ILE A 40 15.00 6.98 -11.62
CA ILE A 40 15.83 5.82 -11.29
C ILE A 40 15.14 4.95 -10.24
N ILE A 41 14.73 5.53 -9.10
CA ILE A 41 14.14 4.80 -7.98
C ILE A 41 12.73 4.34 -8.30
N MET A 42 11.88 5.17 -8.93
CA MET A 42 10.47 4.81 -9.13
C MET A 42 10.32 3.64 -10.12
N PRO A 43 10.99 3.60 -11.30
CA PRO A 43 10.92 2.43 -12.17
C PRO A 43 11.46 1.16 -11.52
N LEU A 44 12.56 1.23 -10.78
CA LEU A 44 13.10 0.09 -10.05
C LEU A 44 12.10 -0.45 -9.00
N ALA A 45 11.48 0.46 -8.24
CA ALA A 45 10.46 0.09 -7.26
C ALA A 45 9.20 -0.48 -7.92
N ILE A 46 8.75 0.10 -9.04
CA ILE A 46 7.60 -0.41 -9.81
C ILE A 46 7.89 -1.82 -10.31
N VAL A 47 9.02 -2.05 -10.98
CA VAL A 47 9.38 -3.38 -11.50
C VAL A 47 9.49 -4.40 -10.37
N CYS A 48 10.16 -4.05 -9.27
CA CYS A 48 10.28 -4.94 -8.11
C CYS A 48 8.91 -5.29 -7.51
N MET A 49 8.03 -4.31 -7.34
CA MET A 49 6.69 -4.53 -6.78
C MET A 49 5.79 -5.30 -7.75
N THR A 50 5.89 -5.06 -9.06
CA THR A 50 5.17 -5.82 -10.09
C THR A 50 5.55 -7.29 -10.05
N ILE A 51 6.85 -7.59 -9.97
CA ILE A 51 7.35 -8.97 -9.87
C ILE A 51 6.85 -9.64 -8.58
N ALA A 52 6.91 -8.95 -7.44
CA ALA A 52 6.40 -9.47 -6.18
C ALA A 52 4.87 -9.77 -6.21
N PHE A 53 4.08 -8.89 -6.83
CA PHE A 53 2.63 -9.10 -6.97
C PHE A 53 2.27 -10.20 -7.97
N LEU A 54 3.16 -10.51 -8.91
CA LEU A 54 2.93 -11.54 -9.92
C LEU A 54 2.96 -12.94 -9.29
N ASP A 55 3.84 -13.18 -8.33
CA ASP A 55 3.84 -14.41 -7.51
C ASP A 55 2.55 -14.52 -6.67
N LYS A 56 2.11 -13.40 -6.06
CA LYS A 56 0.89 -13.36 -5.25
C LYS A 56 -0.38 -13.78 -6.02
N ASN A 57 -0.46 -13.45 -7.30
CA ASN A 57 -1.60 -13.83 -8.15
C ASN A 57 -1.48 -15.25 -8.74
N ALA A 58 -0.31 -15.89 -8.64
CA ALA A 58 -0.07 -17.21 -9.19
C ALA A 58 -1.04 -18.27 -8.62
N LEU A 59 -1.42 -18.15 -7.35
CA LEU A 59 -2.39 -19.06 -6.72
C LEU A 59 -3.77 -19.01 -7.38
N GLY A 60 -4.27 -17.81 -7.70
CA GLY A 60 -5.54 -17.63 -8.41
C GLY A 60 -5.53 -18.20 -9.82
N TYR A 61 -4.40 -18.09 -10.53
CA TYR A 61 -4.23 -18.70 -11.85
C TYR A 61 -4.14 -20.23 -11.76
N ALA A 62 -3.38 -20.76 -10.79
CA ALA A 62 -3.26 -22.19 -10.54
C ALA A 62 -4.62 -22.84 -10.22
N ALA A 63 -5.52 -22.10 -9.57
CA ALA A 63 -6.89 -22.53 -9.28
C ALA A 63 -7.69 -22.88 -10.54
N VAL A 64 -7.63 -22.03 -11.57
CA VAL A 64 -8.29 -22.25 -12.86
C VAL A 64 -7.60 -23.35 -13.67
N LEU A 65 -6.29 -23.51 -13.49
CA LEU A 65 -5.49 -24.50 -14.18
C LEU A 65 -5.61 -25.92 -13.61
N GLY A 66 -6.29 -26.11 -12.47
CA GLY A 66 -6.64 -27.44 -11.96
C GLY A 66 -6.00 -27.83 -10.63
N ILE A 67 -5.37 -26.90 -9.88
CA ILE A 67 -4.72 -27.24 -8.59
C ILE A 67 -5.65 -27.95 -7.60
N LYS A 68 -6.96 -27.67 -7.64
CA LYS A 68 -7.95 -28.32 -6.76
C LYS A 68 -8.11 -29.81 -7.07
N GLU A 69 -8.11 -30.17 -8.34
CA GLU A 69 -8.28 -31.54 -8.83
C GLU A 69 -6.94 -32.30 -8.71
N ASP A 70 -5.84 -31.70 -9.14
CA ASP A 70 -4.50 -32.30 -9.16
C ASP A 70 -3.92 -32.57 -7.77
N ALA A 71 -4.24 -31.72 -6.78
CA ALA A 71 -3.78 -31.87 -5.40
C ALA A 71 -4.84 -32.50 -4.48
N ASN A 72 -5.97 -32.94 -5.04
CA ASN A 72 -7.10 -33.55 -4.32
C ASN A 72 -7.58 -32.71 -3.11
N LEU A 73 -7.65 -31.38 -3.30
CA LEU A 73 -8.02 -30.44 -2.25
C LEU A 73 -9.51 -30.54 -1.93
N LYS A 74 -9.83 -30.84 -0.67
CA LYS A 74 -11.20 -30.97 -0.18
C LYS A 74 -11.65 -29.74 0.57
N ASN A 75 -12.95 -29.44 0.48
CA ASN A 75 -13.61 -28.42 1.30
C ASN A 75 -12.89 -27.06 1.23
N GLN A 76 -12.45 -26.54 2.38
CA GLN A 76 -11.89 -25.21 2.55
C GLN A 76 -10.36 -25.17 2.36
N GLU A 77 -9.72 -26.28 2.00
CA GLU A 77 -8.26 -26.39 1.88
C GLU A 77 -7.69 -25.39 0.86
N TYR A 78 -8.40 -25.10 -0.23
CA TYR A 78 -8.01 -24.04 -1.17
C TYR A 78 -8.04 -22.64 -0.53
N SER A 79 -9.07 -22.34 0.27
CA SER A 79 -9.14 -21.07 1.01
C SER A 79 -8.02 -20.96 2.05
N TRP A 80 -7.67 -22.08 2.69
CA TRP A 80 -6.51 -22.18 3.57
C TRP A 80 -5.19 -21.99 2.83
N LEU A 81 -5.02 -22.44 1.58
CA LEU A 81 -3.80 -22.13 0.80
C LEU A 81 -3.60 -20.62 0.62
N GLY A 82 -4.69 -19.88 0.36
CA GLY A 82 -4.64 -18.41 0.29
C GLY A 82 -4.30 -17.75 1.64
N SER A 83 -4.79 -18.31 2.75
CA SER A 83 -4.50 -17.80 4.11
C SER A 83 -3.12 -18.23 4.63
N ILE A 84 -2.62 -19.42 4.26
CA ILE A 84 -1.33 -19.98 4.67
C ILE A 84 -0.17 -19.14 4.15
N PHE A 85 -0.31 -18.46 3.01
CA PHE A 85 0.69 -17.49 2.57
C PHE A 85 0.96 -16.43 3.64
N TYR A 86 -0.08 -15.89 4.30
CA TYR A 86 0.07 -14.86 5.32
C TYR A 86 0.49 -15.42 6.68
N LEU A 87 0.04 -16.63 7.03
CA LEU A 87 0.53 -17.35 8.21
C LEU A 87 2.01 -17.75 8.06
N GLY A 88 2.40 -18.14 6.84
CA GLY A 88 3.77 -18.42 6.43
C GLY A 88 4.62 -17.16 6.39
N TYR A 89 4.13 -16.05 5.87
CA TYR A 89 4.83 -14.76 5.97
C TYR A 89 5.17 -14.39 7.43
N LEU A 90 4.29 -14.73 8.38
CA LEU A 90 4.49 -14.53 9.81
C LEU A 90 5.44 -15.55 10.47
N ALA A 91 5.52 -16.79 9.97
CA ALA A 91 6.23 -17.90 10.63
C ALA A 91 7.49 -18.39 9.89
N MET A 92 7.61 -18.15 8.58
CA MET A 92 8.60 -18.74 7.68
C MET A 92 9.88 -17.94 7.50
N GLU A 93 10.04 -16.79 8.18
CA GLU A 93 11.29 -16.03 8.18
C GLU A 93 12.53 -16.89 8.56
N PHE A 94 12.36 -17.92 9.39
CA PHE A 94 13.46 -18.74 9.93
C PHE A 94 13.58 -20.20 9.40
N PRO A 95 12.51 -20.94 9.10
CA PRO A 95 12.58 -22.34 8.65
C PRO A 95 12.90 -22.53 7.16
N THR A 96 12.71 -21.50 6.32
CA THR A 96 12.83 -21.64 4.86
C THR A 96 14.27 -21.94 4.42
N LEU A 97 15.28 -21.47 5.17
CA LEU A 97 16.69 -21.84 4.98
C LEU A 97 16.98 -23.31 5.31
N TRP A 98 16.22 -23.92 6.22
CA TRP A 98 16.46 -25.29 6.68
C TRP A 98 15.91 -26.35 5.70
N LEU A 99 14.75 -26.07 5.08
CA LEU A 99 14.05 -27.00 4.20
C LEU A 99 14.70 -27.17 2.81
N ILE A 100 15.41 -26.16 2.31
CA ILE A 100 16.06 -26.18 0.98
C ILE A 100 17.17 -27.23 0.88
N THR A 101 17.72 -27.69 2.02
CA THR A 101 18.85 -28.62 2.05
C THR A 101 18.46 -30.12 1.97
N ARG A 102 17.16 -30.48 1.97
CA ARG A 102 16.73 -31.86 2.28
C ARG A 102 15.90 -32.63 1.25
N PHE A 103 15.52 -32.09 0.08
CA PHE A 103 14.64 -32.81 -0.86
C PHE A 103 15.08 -32.79 -2.33
N PRO A 104 15.18 -33.95 -3.01
CA PRO A 104 15.41 -34.05 -4.45
C PRO A 104 14.09 -33.94 -5.23
N VAL A 105 14.09 -33.20 -6.36
CA VAL A 105 12.87 -32.86 -7.13
C VAL A 105 12.82 -33.61 -8.46
N GLY A 106 11.80 -34.46 -8.64
CA GLY A 106 11.46 -35.14 -9.90
C GLY A 106 10.20 -34.57 -10.57
N ASN A 107 10.02 -34.89 -11.86
CA ASN A 107 9.01 -34.42 -12.85
C ASN A 107 7.79 -33.62 -12.29
N LEU A 108 7.71 -32.34 -12.65
CA LEU A 108 6.76 -31.37 -12.08
C LEU A 108 5.59 -31.06 -13.05
N SER A 109 4.37 -30.90 -12.49
CA SER A 109 3.16 -30.47 -13.22
C SER A 109 3.20 -28.97 -13.59
N THR A 110 2.46 -28.57 -14.63
CA THR A 110 2.50 -27.21 -15.24
C THR A 110 2.35 -26.06 -14.25
N TRP A 111 1.45 -26.15 -13.27
CA TRP A 111 1.24 -25.09 -12.26
C TRP A 111 2.44 -24.89 -11.32
N LYS A 112 3.28 -25.93 -11.12
CA LYS A 112 4.49 -25.82 -10.28
C LYS A 112 5.58 -25.00 -10.96
N TYR A 113 5.66 -25.03 -12.29
CA TYR A 113 6.59 -24.16 -13.03
C TYR A 113 6.25 -22.69 -12.88
N ILE A 114 4.97 -22.33 -12.71
CA ILE A 114 4.56 -20.94 -12.47
C ILE A 114 5.22 -20.42 -11.18
N PHE A 115 5.10 -21.16 -10.08
CA PHE A 115 5.74 -20.80 -8.80
C PHE A 115 7.27 -20.86 -8.84
N LEU A 116 7.87 -21.84 -9.52
CA LEU A 116 9.32 -21.94 -9.62
C LEU A 116 9.93 -20.82 -10.47
N ILE A 117 9.33 -20.52 -11.62
CA ILE A 117 9.83 -19.47 -12.52
C ILE A 117 9.61 -18.10 -11.88
N TYR A 118 8.40 -17.82 -11.35
CA TYR A 118 8.11 -16.54 -10.73
C TYR A 118 8.84 -16.35 -9.41
N GLY A 119 8.93 -17.39 -8.58
CA GLY A 119 9.71 -17.38 -7.35
C GLY A 119 11.21 -17.16 -7.59
N ALA A 120 11.81 -17.89 -8.55
CA ALA A 120 13.22 -17.69 -8.91
C ALA A 120 13.49 -16.30 -9.49
N PHE A 121 12.61 -15.82 -10.37
CA PHE A 121 12.74 -14.48 -10.95
C PHE A 121 12.60 -13.38 -9.88
N THR A 122 11.66 -13.55 -8.95
CA THR A 122 11.46 -12.63 -7.81
C THR A 122 12.67 -12.64 -6.89
N PHE A 123 13.23 -13.81 -6.59
CA PHE A 123 14.44 -13.94 -5.76
C PHE A 123 15.65 -13.24 -6.40
N LEU A 124 15.89 -13.50 -7.69
CA LEU A 124 16.99 -12.88 -8.43
C LEU A 124 16.83 -11.35 -8.50
N PHE A 125 15.62 -10.87 -8.81
CA PHE A 125 15.38 -9.43 -8.89
C PHE A 125 15.42 -8.76 -7.51
N GLY A 126 14.95 -9.43 -6.46
CA GLY A 126 15.07 -8.97 -5.08
C GLY A 126 16.52 -8.86 -4.64
N MET A 127 17.38 -9.81 -5.03
CA MET A 127 18.82 -9.76 -4.77
C MET A 127 19.48 -8.60 -5.53
N LEU A 128 19.14 -8.39 -6.80
CA LEU A 128 19.62 -7.24 -7.57
C LEU A 128 19.17 -5.92 -6.95
N PHE A 129 17.90 -5.81 -6.54
CA PHE A 129 17.36 -4.62 -5.89
C PHE A 129 18.07 -4.34 -4.56
N PHE A 130 18.35 -5.36 -3.76
CA PHE A 130 19.09 -5.23 -2.50
C PHE A 130 20.48 -4.63 -2.69
N PHE A 131 21.21 -5.02 -3.75
CA PHE A 131 22.53 -4.44 -4.05
C PHE A 131 22.46 -3.11 -4.80
N ALA A 132 21.40 -2.87 -5.59
CA ALA A 132 21.26 -1.67 -6.40
C ALA A 132 20.65 -0.47 -5.63
N MET A 133 19.84 -0.71 -4.60
CA MET A 133 19.22 0.37 -3.82
C MET A 133 20.22 0.97 -2.81
N PRO A 134 20.50 2.28 -2.89
CA PRO A 134 21.33 2.94 -1.89
C PRO A 134 20.55 3.23 -0.60
N ASP A 135 21.09 2.84 0.56
CA ASP A 135 20.49 3.08 1.87
C ASP A 135 20.30 4.56 2.23
N SER A 136 21.01 5.45 1.54
CA SER A 136 20.98 6.89 1.81
C SER A 136 21.38 7.70 0.58
N PRO A 137 20.92 8.96 0.47
CA PRO A 137 21.29 9.87 -0.61
C PRO A 137 22.81 10.08 -0.76
N SER A 138 23.56 9.99 0.33
CA SER A 138 25.03 10.10 0.34
C SER A 138 25.74 8.88 -0.27
N LYS A 139 25.11 7.71 -0.24
CA LYS A 139 25.59 6.47 -0.86
C LYS A 139 25.00 6.22 -2.26
N ALA A 140 24.16 7.11 -2.77
CA ALA A 140 23.54 6.96 -4.08
C ALA A 140 24.58 6.97 -5.20
N TRP A 141 24.72 5.83 -5.88
CA TRP A 141 25.68 5.61 -6.96
C TRP A 141 25.40 6.48 -8.19
N PHE A 142 24.16 6.94 -8.37
CA PHE A 142 23.73 7.78 -9.49
C PHE A 142 23.87 9.30 -9.25
N PHE A 143 24.28 9.73 -8.04
CA PHE A 143 24.57 11.14 -7.75
C PHE A 143 26.08 11.43 -7.82
N ASN A 144 26.41 12.59 -8.38
CA ASN A 144 27.76 13.16 -8.27
C ASN A 144 27.96 13.82 -6.87
N ALA A 145 29.20 14.22 -6.54
CA ALA A 145 29.53 14.75 -5.21
C ALA A 145 28.69 15.99 -4.82
N GLU A 146 28.40 16.87 -5.77
CA GLU A 146 27.59 18.08 -5.57
C GLU A 146 26.10 17.74 -5.36
N GLU A 147 25.55 16.86 -6.20
CA GLU A 147 24.17 16.36 -6.10
C GLU A 147 23.93 15.64 -4.78
N ARG A 148 24.91 14.89 -4.26
CA ARG A 148 24.83 14.25 -2.93
C ARG A 148 24.69 15.27 -1.81
N ARG A 149 25.47 16.36 -1.85
CA ARG A 149 25.39 17.45 -0.86
C ARG A 149 24.03 18.15 -0.94
N LEU A 150 23.57 18.49 -2.14
CA LEU A 150 22.28 19.14 -2.34
C LEU A 150 21.09 18.24 -1.97
N ALA A 151 21.18 16.93 -2.25
CA ALA A 151 20.17 15.96 -1.83
C ALA A 151 20.10 15.87 -0.29
N ALA A 152 21.25 15.80 0.39
CA ALA A 152 21.29 15.80 1.86
C ALA A 152 20.66 17.06 2.46
N ILE A 153 20.98 18.25 1.94
CA ILE A 153 20.37 19.52 2.36
C ILE A 153 18.86 19.51 2.11
N ARG A 154 18.41 19.00 0.96
CA ARG A 154 16.98 18.94 0.61
C ARG A 154 16.19 17.92 1.44
N LEU A 155 16.82 16.86 1.91
CA LEU A 155 16.19 15.90 2.82
C LEU A 155 16.16 16.37 4.27
N ALA A 156 17.01 17.33 4.66
CA ALA A 156 17.00 17.89 6.01
C ALA A 156 15.63 18.52 6.40
N PRO A 157 14.95 19.30 5.54
CA PRO A 157 13.60 19.79 5.79
C PRO A 157 12.48 18.74 5.76
N ASN A 158 12.70 17.60 5.08
CA ASN A 158 11.67 16.57 4.91
C ASN A 158 11.51 15.66 6.14
N GLN A 159 12.30 15.88 7.21
CA GLN A 159 12.15 15.20 8.50
C GLN A 159 12.24 13.66 8.41
N THR A 160 12.75 13.13 7.29
CA THR A 160 13.01 11.70 7.09
C THR A 160 14.43 11.37 7.56
N GLY A 161 14.61 11.30 8.88
CA GLY A 161 15.63 10.45 9.51
C GLY A 161 17.09 10.91 9.44
N ILE A 162 17.40 12.21 9.34
CA ILE A 162 18.78 12.68 9.58
C ILE A 162 19.05 12.85 11.09
N GLU A 163 18.03 13.12 11.91
CA GLU A 163 18.12 12.93 13.37
C GLU A 163 17.74 11.51 13.76
N SER A 164 18.77 10.72 14.00
CA SER A 164 18.71 9.33 14.40
C SER A 164 18.37 9.23 15.90
N ARG A 165 17.21 8.62 16.20
CA ARG A 165 16.66 8.25 17.53
C ARG A 165 15.89 9.33 18.29
N LYS A 166 14.71 9.72 17.79
CA LYS A 166 13.65 10.21 18.68
C LYS A 166 13.35 9.11 19.72
N LYS A 167 13.32 9.49 21.01
CA LYS A 167 13.08 8.53 22.11
C LYS A 167 11.69 7.92 21.97
N PHE A 168 11.55 6.63 22.26
CA PHE A 168 10.25 5.96 22.26
C PHE A 168 9.32 6.62 23.31
N GLN A 169 8.13 7.06 22.89
CA GLN A 169 7.18 7.77 23.73
C GLN A 169 5.85 6.99 23.85
N PRO A 170 5.65 6.20 24.92
CA PRO A 170 4.40 5.43 25.12
C PRO A 170 3.14 6.29 25.11
N LYS A 171 3.24 7.55 25.55
CA LYS A 171 2.12 8.51 25.54
C LYS A 171 1.55 8.73 24.13
N GLN A 172 2.38 8.67 23.08
CA GLN A 172 1.94 8.80 21.69
C GLN A 172 1.08 7.60 21.24
N ILE A 173 1.34 6.40 21.78
CA ILE A 173 0.52 5.20 21.51
C ILE A 173 -0.88 5.37 22.09
N PHE A 174 -0.98 5.78 23.36
CA PHE A 174 -2.27 6.04 24.00
C PHE A 174 -3.05 7.16 23.31
N GLU A 175 -2.37 8.12 22.71
CA GLU A 175 -3.01 9.14 21.89
C GLU A 175 -3.61 8.55 20.60
N ALA A 176 -2.88 7.69 19.88
CA ALA A 176 -3.39 6.99 18.69
C ALA A 176 -4.61 6.12 19.03
N LEU A 177 -4.57 5.39 20.15
CA LEU A 177 -5.68 4.56 20.62
C LEU A 177 -6.92 5.38 21.03
N ARG A 178 -6.81 6.70 21.24
CA ARG A 178 -7.94 7.59 21.53
C ARG A 178 -8.30 8.49 20.36
N ASP A 179 -7.68 8.30 19.21
CA ASP A 179 -7.92 9.11 18.03
C ASP A 179 -8.90 8.39 17.09
N PRO A 180 -10.13 8.90 16.92
CA PRO A 180 -11.12 8.25 16.05
C PRO A 180 -10.65 8.16 14.59
N LYS A 181 -9.73 9.03 14.14
CA LYS A 181 -9.16 8.98 12.79
C LYS A 181 -8.33 7.71 12.56
N CYS A 182 -7.61 7.24 13.59
CA CYS A 182 -6.82 6.00 13.52
C CYS A 182 -7.72 4.78 13.27
N TYR A 183 -8.88 4.72 13.93
CA TYR A 183 -9.85 3.64 13.74
C TYR A 183 -10.44 3.62 12.33
N MET A 184 -10.67 4.77 11.71
CA MET A 184 -11.15 4.81 10.32
C MET A 184 -10.10 4.28 9.34
N ILE A 185 -8.82 4.56 9.57
CA ILE A 185 -7.72 3.98 8.78
C ILE A 185 -7.68 2.45 8.95
N TRP A 186 -7.78 1.94 10.18
CA TRP A 186 -7.80 0.50 10.43
C TRP A 186 -9.04 -0.19 9.84
N LEU A 187 -10.21 0.43 9.96
CA LEU A 187 -11.44 -0.09 9.37
C LEU A 187 -11.35 -0.17 7.85
N SER A 188 -10.79 0.86 7.22
CA SER A 188 -10.49 0.88 5.78
C SER A 188 -9.51 -0.21 5.39
N ALA A 189 -8.40 -0.36 6.14
CA ALA A 189 -7.39 -1.39 5.89
C ALA A 189 -7.96 -2.81 5.99
N LEU A 190 -8.83 -3.06 6.97
CA LEU A 190 -9.52 -4.34 7.11
C LEU A 190 -10.47 -4.61 5.94
N GLY A 191 -11.29 -3.63 5.56
CA GLY A 191 -12.18 -3.74 4.41
C GLY A 191 -11.41 -3.99 3.11
N TYR A 192 -10.33 -3.23 2.88
CA TYR A 192 -9.45 -3.45 1.74
C TYR A 192 -8.87 -4.86 1.73
N ALA A 193 -8.36 -5.34 2.87
CA ALA A 193 -7.76 -6.67 2.97
C ALA A 193 -8.75 -7.80 2.66
N VAL A 194 -9.98 -7.72 3.18
CA VAL A 194 -11.05 -8.69 2.89
C VAL A 194 -11.42 -8.68 1.41
N ALA A 195 -11.61 -7.48 0.83
CA ALA A 195 -11.90 -7.35 -0.60
C ALA A 195 -10.73 -7.83 -1.48
N ASN A 196 -9.50 -7.43 -1.15
CA ASN A 196 -8.29 -7.83 -1.85
C ASN A 196 -8.16 -9.36 -1.90
N ALA A 197 -8.38 -10.05 -0.77
CA ALA A 197 -8.25 -11.50 -0.72
C ALA A 197 -9.31 -12.23 -1.58
N GLY A 198 -10.54 -11.71 -1.60
CA GLY A 198 -11.60 -12.24 -2.47
C GLY A 198 -11.28 -12.05 -3.96
N ILE A 199 -10.91 -10.83 -4.34
CA ILE A 199 -10.57 -10.47 -5.73
C ILE A 199 -9.34 -11.25 -6.23
N THR A 200 -8.25 -11.27 -5.49
CA THR A 200 -7.00 -11.87 -5.97
C THR A 200 -7.08 -13.39 -6.10
N ASN A 201 -7.75 -14.07 -5.16
CA ASN A 201 -7.75 -15.53 -5.10
C ASN A 201 -8.95 -16.19 -5.80
N PHE A 202 -10.10 -15.51 -5.86
CA PHE A 202 -11.37 -16.12 -6.32
C PHE A 202 -11.92 -15.51 -7.60
N ASN A 203 -11.45 -14.33 -8.03
CA ASN A 203 -12.03 -13.70 -9.21
C ASN A 203 -11.85 -14.52 -10.51
N PRO A 204 -10.71 -15.18 -10.78
CA PRO A 204 -10.61 -16.11 -11.90
C PRO A 204 -11.61 -17.28 -11.82
N LEU A 205 -11.92 -17.77 -10.61
CA LEU A 205 -12.91 -18.83 -10.40
C LEU A 205 -14.34 -18.33 -10.65
N ILE A 206 -14.66 -17.11 -10.21
CA ILE A 206 -15.96 -16.45 -10.47
C ILE A 206 -16.16 -16.27 -11.98
N ILE A 207 -15.13 -15.77 -12.69
CA ILE A 207 -15.18 -15.58 -14.15
C ILE A 207 -15.35 -16.93 -14.87
N SER A 208 -14.67 -17.98 -14.41
CA SER A 208 -14.85 -19.32 -14.96
C SER A 208 -16.28 -19.82 -14.80
N GLY A 209 -16.96 -19.44 -13.71
CA GLY A 209 -18.37 -19.73 -13.45
C GLY A 209 -19.33 -19.18 -14.49
N TYR A 210 -18.92 -18.16 -15.27
CA TYR A 210 -19.72 -17.59 -16.36
C TYR A 210 -19.67 -18.41 -17.67
N GLY A 211 -19.02 -19.58 -17.66
CA GLY A 211 -18.96 -20.49 -18.80
C GLY A 211 -17.91 -20.12 -19.85
N PHE A 212 -16.84 -19.40 -19.47
CA PHE A 212 -15.69 -19.19 -20.33
C PHE A 212 -14.73 -20.41 -20.30
N SER A 213 -13.98 -20.62 -21.39
CA SER A 213 -12.88 -21.60 -21.38
C SER A 213 -11.77 -21.16 -20.42
N LYS A 214 -10.91 -22.09 -19.97
CA LYS A 214 -9.81 -21.79 -19.04
C LYS A 214 -8.92 -20.63 -19.52
N THR A 215 -8.47 -20.68 -20.78
CA THR A 215 -7.63 -19.63 -21.39
C THR A 215 -8.37 -18.29 -21.48
N LYS A 216 -9.65 -18.32 -21.88
CA LYS A 216 -10.45 -17.10 -22.00
C LYS A 216 -10.75 -16.48 -20.63
N THR A 217 -10.97 -17.31 -19.60
CA THR A 217 -11.17 -16.86 -18.21
C THR A 217 -9.96 -16.09 -17.70
N LEU A 218 -8.75 -16.63 -17.90
CA LEU A 218 -7.51 -15.96 -17.49
C LEU A 218 -7.33 -14.63 -18.23
N LEU A 219 -7.62 -14.61 -19.53
CA LEU A 219 -7.57 -13.37 -20.33
C LEU A 219 -8.60 -12.33 -19.85
N MET A 220 -9.80 -12.77 -19.49
CA MET A 220 -10.87 -11.89 -18.99
C MET A 220 -10.62 -11.40 -17.56
N ALA A 221 -9.70 -11.98 -16.80
CA ALA A 221 -9.30 -11.44 -15.50
C ALA A 221 -8.35 -10.23 -15.64
N THR A 222 -7.59 -10.14 -16.75
CA THR A 222 -6.56 -9.10 -16.96
C THR A 222 -7.09 -7.66 -16.94
N PRO A 223 -8.23 -7.32 -17.57
CA PRO A 223 -8.74 -5.95 -17.56
C PRO A 223 -9.02 -5.40 -16.16
N GLN A 224 -9.38 -6.26 -15.21
CA GLN A 224 -9.63 -5.87 -13.82
C GLN A 224 -8.36 -5.29 -13.15
N ALA A 225 -7.20 -5.90 -13.41
CA ALA A 225 -5.91 -5.39 -12.94
C ALA A 225 -5.52 -4.08 -13.64
N ALA A 226 -5.81 -3.96 -14.94
CA ALA A 226 -5.58 -2.72 -15.68
C ALA A 226 -6.42 -1.56 -15.14
N VAL A 227 -7.71 -1.79 -14.82
CA VAL A 227 -8.58 -0.80 -14.18
C VAL A 227 -8.01 -0.38 -12.84
N ALA A 228 -7.59 -1.32 -11.99
CA ALA A 228 -6.99 -1.02 -10.69
C ALA A 228 -5.76 -0.11 -10.83
N MET A 229 -4.87 -0.42 -11.78
CA MET A 229 -3.66 0.35 -12.04
C MET A 229 -3.95 1.75 -12.59
N VAL A 230 -4.76 1.83 -13.65
CA VAL A 230 -5.08 3.10 -14.33
C VAL A 230 -5.89 4.02 -13.42
N ALA A 231 -6.89 3.50 -12.70
CA ALA A 231 -7.69 4.30 -11.78
C ALA A 231 -6.84 4.83 -10.61
N SER A 232 -6.00 3.98 -10.01
CA SER A 232 -5.12 4.41 -8.91
C SER A 232 -4.11 5.46 -9.37
N ALA A 233 -3.47 5.25 -10.52
CA ALA A 233 -2.47 6.19 -11.05
C ALA A 233 -3.11 7.53 -11.47
N SER A 234 -4.23 7.50 -12.18
CA SER A 234 -4.90 8.72 -12.67
C SER A 234 -5.44 9.56 -11.53
N LEU A 235 -6.16 8.97 -10.57
CA LEU A 235 -6.69 9.71 -9.42
C LEU A 235 -5.57 10.22 -8.50
N THR A 236 -4.49 9.46 -8.32
CA THR A 236 -3.32 9.93 -7.58
C THR A 236 -2.68 11.13 -8.28
N ALA A 237 -2.51 11.08 -9.61
CA ALA A 237 -1.98 12.20 -10.38
C ALA A 237 -2.85 13.46 -10.22
N VAL A 238 -4.18 13.33 -10.30
CA VAL A 238 -5.10 14.47 -10.08
C VAL A 238 -4.95 15.03 -8.65
N SER A 239 -4.80 14.17 -7.65
CA SER A 239 -4.61 14.59 -6.25
C SER A 239 -3.30 15.33 -5.98
N MET A 240 -2.33 15.26 -6.89
CA MET A 240 -1.09 16.05 -6.80
C MET A 240 -1.29 17.52 -7.22
N TYR A 241 -2.29 17.79 -8.06
CA TYR A 241 -2.57 19.14 -8.56
C TYR A 241 -3.69 19.84 -7.77
N ILE A 242 -4.64 19.08 -7.24
CA ILE A 242 -5.79 19.64 -6.51
C ILE A 242 -5.74 19.20 -5.05
N PRO A 243 -5.60 20.14 -4.09
CA PRO A 243 -5.56 19.81 -2.67
C PRO A 243 -6.92 19.31 -2.17
N ASN A 244 -6.89 18.49 -1.11
CA ASN A 244 -8.05 18.06 -0.34
C ASN A 244 -9.13 17.23 -1.09
N LEU A 245 -8.73 16.52 -2.15
CA LEU A 245 -9.59 15.55 -2.86
C LEU A 245 -9.39 14.10 -2.42
N ARG A 246 -8.50 13.81 -1.47
CA ARG A 246 -8.03 12.44 -1.21
C ARG A 246 -9.13 11.56 -0.63
N CYS A 247 -9.92 12.05 0.33
CA CYS A 247 -11.08 11.31 0.83
C CYS A 247 -12.18 11.21 -0.23
N VAL A 248 -12.35 12.19 -1.11
CA VAL A 248 -13.34 12.10 -2.19
C VAL A 248 -13.01 10.94 -3.12
N PHE A 249 -11.74 10.82 -3.53
CA PHE A 249 -11.29 9.71 -4.36
C PHE A 249 -11.29 8.37 -3.62
N TRP A 250 -10.98 8.36 -2.33
CA TRP A 250 -11.18 7.19 -1.48
C TRP A 250 -12.64 6.73 -1.53
N ILE A 251 -13.60 7.60 -1.21
CA ILE A 251 -15.03 7.27 -1.19
C ILE A 251 -15.49 6.82 -2.58
N PHE A 252 -15.09 7.53 -3.63
CA PHE A 252 -15.41 7.16 -5.02
C PHE A 252 -14.90 5.77 -5.39
N GLY A 253 -13.65 5.44 -5.05
CA GLY A 253 -13.12 4.12 -5.32
C GLY A 253 -13.86 3.01 -4.56
N ALA A 254 -14.25 3.28 -3.31
CA ALA A 254 -15.01 2.34 -2.49
C ALA A 254 -16.43 2.13 -3.04
N THR A 255 -17.10 3.19 -3.50
CA THR A 255 -18.45 3.10 -4.09
C THR A 255 -18.44 2.42 -5.45
N MET A 256 -17.44 2.67 -6.31
CA MET A 256 -17.28 1.94 -7.57
C MET A 256 -17.02 0.45 -7.34
N GLY A 257 -16.17 0.10 -6.35
CA GLY A 257 -15.98 -1.28 -5.93
C GLY A 257 -17.27 -1.93 -5.42
N LEU A 258 -18.06 -1.19 -4.64
CA LEU A 258 -19.36 -1.64 -4.14
C LEU A 258 -20.35 -1.92 -5.29
N VAL A 259 -20.49 -1.00 -6.24
CA VAL A 259 -21.34 -1.18 -7.43
C VAL A 259 -20.91 -2.43 -8.20
N GLY A 260 -19.61 -2.61 -8.42
CA GLY A 260 -19.07 -3.79 -9.07
C GLY A 260 -19.45 -5.09 -8.35
N ALA A 261 -19.28 -5.13 -7.02
CA ALA A 261 -19.66 -6.29 -6.22
C ALA A 261 -21.17 -6.56 -6.24
N VAL A 262 -22.02 -5.52 -6.27
CA VAL A 262 -23.48 -5.69 -6.39
C VAL A 262 -23.84 -6.30 -7.74
N MET A 263 -23.20 -5.85 -8.82
CA MET A 263 -23.42 -6.41 -10.15
C MET A 263 -23.03 -7.89 -10.21
N VAL A 264 -21.87 -8.25 -9.66
CA VAL A 264 -21.43 -9.65 -9.60
C VAL A 264 -22.38 -10.50 -8.75
N HIS A 265 -22.89 -9.96 -7.64
CA HIS A 265 -23.82 -10.67 -6.75
C HIS A 265 -25.23 -10.85 -7.33
N THR A 266 -25.65 -10.01 -8.27
CA THR A 266 -27.03 -10.03 -8.79
C THR A 266 -27.11 -10.67 -10.17
N LEU A 267 -26.03 -10.60 -10.95
CA LEU A 267 -25.99 -11.03 -12.34
C LEU A 267 -25.15 -12.31 -12.44
N HIS A 268 -25.81 -13.47 -12.40
CA HIS A 268 -25.16 -14.78 -12.52
C HIS A 268 -25.50 -15.55 -13.80
N SER A 269 -26.50 -15.08 -14.56
CA SER A 269 -27.01 -15.80 -15.72
C SER A 269 -26.05 -15.68 -16.93
N PRO A 270 -25.93 -16.72 -17.77
CA PRO A 270 -25.14 -16.67 -19.00
C PRO A 270 -25.54 -15.51 -19.94
N GLU A 271 -26.82 -15.13 -19.92
CA GLU A 271 -27.38 -14.00 -20.68
C GLU A 271 -26.87 -12.63 -20.20
N THR A 272 -26.56 -12.50 -18.91
CA THR A 272 -26.07 -11.26 -18.29
C THR A 272 -24.55 -11.24 -18.09
N ARG A 273 -23.83 -12.26 -18.59
CA ARG A 273 -22.38 -12.45 -18.42
C ARG A 273 -21.53 -11.22 -18.72
N ASN A 274 -21.86 -10.46 -19.76
CA ASN A 274 -21.10 -9.25 -20.12
C ASN A 274 -21.27 -8.16 -19.06
N ALA A 275 -22.45 -8.02 -18.47
CA ALA A 275 -22.70 -7.10 -17.38
C ALA A 275 -22.03 -7.59 -16.08
N SER A 276 -22.03 -8.89 -15.80
CA SER A 276 -21.28 -9.47 -14.66
C SER A 276 -19.77 -9.19 -14.77
N LEU A 277 -19.20 -9.33 -15.98
CA LEU A 277 -17.80 -8.96 -16.26
C LEU A 277 -17.53 -7.47 -16.04
N ALA A 278 -18.44 -6.59 -16.45
CA ALA A 278 -18.31 -5.17 -16.15
C ALA A 278 -18.29 -4.92 -14.64
N GLY A 279 -19.11 -5.65 -13.87
CA GLY A 279 -19.07 -5.66 -12.41
C GLY A 279 -17.71 -6.07 -11.86
N VAL A 280 -17.14 -7.16 -12.39
CA VAL A 280 -15.77 -7.60 -12.06
C VAL A 280 -14.75 -6.49 -12.33
N TYR A 281 -14.83 -5.79 -13.46
CA TYR A 281 -13.89 -4.72 -13.79
C TYR A 281 -14.04 -3.50 -12.87
N LEU A 282 -15.28 -3.14 -12.51
CA LEU A 282 -15.56 -2.09 -11.53
C LEU A 282 -15.02 -2.43 -10.13
N MET A 283 -15.03 -3.71 -9.74
CA MET A 283 -14.36 -4.15 -8.51
C MET A 283 -12.85 -3.87 -8.52
N GLY A 284 -12.22 -3.64 -9.68
CA GLY A 284 -10.84 -3.16 -9.81
C GLY A 284 -10.57 -1.83 -9.07
N PHE A 285 -11.58 -1.00 -8.83
CA PHE A 285 -11.45 0.22 -8.03
C PHE A 285 -11.13 -0.01 -6.55
N TYR A 286 -11.16 -1.26 -6.05
CA TYR A 286 -10.83 -1.61 -4.67
C TYR A 286 -9.46 -1.10 -4.20
N ASN A 287 -8.51 -0.90 -5.12
CA ASN A 287 -7.18 -0.42 -4.79
C ASN A 287 -7.11 1.09 -4.55
N VAL A 288 -8.05 1.86 -5.10
CA VAL A 288 -8.08 3.33 -4.95
C VAL A 288 -8.25 3.76 -3.48
N PRO A 289 -9.21 3.22 -2.70
CA PRO A 289 -9.31 3.46 -1.25
C PRO A 289 -8.00 3.22 -0.49
N TRP A 290 -7.29 2.15 -0.82
CA TRP A 290 -6.06 1.76 -0.14
C TRP A 290 -4.94 2.78 -0.33
N VAL A 291 -4.72 3.21 -1.57
CA VAL A 291 -3.70 4.22 -1.91
C VAL A 291 -3.94 5.52 -1.14
N PHE A 292 -5.18 6.01 -1.12
CA PHE A 292 -5.52 7.25 -0.42
C PHE A 292 -5.52 7.10 1.10
N THR A 293 -5.94 5.94 1.63
CA THR A 293 -5.87 5.63 3.07
C THR A 293 -4.42 5.69 3.56
N LEU A 294 -3.48 5.05 2.85
CA LEU A 294 -2.05 5.09 3.22
C LEU A 294 -1.45 6.49 3.10
N SER A 295 -1.79 7.20 2.02
CA SER A 295 -1.35 8.58 1.80
C SER A 295 -1.79 9.50 2.94
N LEU A 296 -3.08 9.46 3.31
CA LEU A 296 -3.63 10.23 4.41
C LEU A 296 -3.07 9.79 5.76
N SER A 297 -2.90 8.48 5.99
CA SER A 297 -2.28 7.98 7.23
C SER A 297 -0.86 8.53 7.41
N SER A 298 -0.07 8.64 6.33
CA SER A 298 1.28 9.20 6.38
C SER A 298 1.31 10.71 6.56
N SER A 299 0.35 11.45 5.98
CA SER A 299 0.30 12.92 6.08
C SER A 299 -0.34 13.41 7.37
N ASN A 300 -1.27 12.65 7.95
CA ASN A 300 -2.10 13.07 9.09
C ASN A 300 -1.68 12.47 10.42
N THR A 301 -0.59 11.70 10.45
CA THR A 301 -0.01 11.14 11.67
C THR A 301 1.36 11.75 11.91
N ALA A 302 1.48 12.56 12.97
CA ALA A 302 2.74 13.15 13.40
C ALA A 302 3.21 12.58 14.73
N GLY A 303 4.50 12.71 15.01
CA GLY A 303 5.19 12.06 16.12
C GLY A 303 5.78 10.70 15.71
N ALA A 304 7.06 10.49 15.99
CA ALA A 304 7.77 9.30 15.51
C ALA A 304 7.17 7.99 16.04
N THR A 305 6.86 7.92 17.34
CA THR A 305 6.28 6.71 17.94
C THR A 305 4.86 6.47 17.45
N LYS A 306 4.04 7.53 17.31
CA LYS A 306 2.67 7.44 16.77
C LYS A 306 2.68 6.92 15.33
N LYS A 307 3.56 7.46 14.48
CA LYS A 307 3.66 7.10 13.07
C LYS A 307 4.10 5.65 12.87
N SER A 308 5.12 5.20 13.60
CA SER A 308 5.53 3.78 13.59
C SER A 308 4.43 2.86 14.09
N PHE A 309 3.74 3.22 15.18
CA PHE A 309 2.62 2.46 15.72
C PHE A 309 1.48 2.33 14.70
N MET A 310 1.10 3.42 14.03
CA MET A 310 0.08 3.41 12.96
C MET A 310 0.50 2.53 11.79
N GLY A 311 1.76 2.57 11.36
CA GLY A 311 2.27 1.70 10.29
C GLY A 311 2.18 0.22 10.64
N ILE A 312 2.66 -0.17 11.83
CA ILE A 312 2.65 -1.56 12.29
C ILE A 312 1.21 -2.07 12.47
N THR A 313 0.35 -1.30 13.15
CA THR A 313 -1.04 -1.70 13.38
C THR A 313 -1.84 -1.80 12.09
N CYS A 314 -1.61 -0.91 11.12
CA CYS A 314 -2.22 -1.01 9.79
C CYS A 314 -1.78 -2.31 9.08
N ALA A 315 -0.50 -2.66 9.13
CA ALA A 315 0.01 -3.91 8.57
C ALA A 315 -0.59 -5.16 9.25
N VAL A 316 -0.72 -5.15 10.58
CA VAL A 316 -1.37 -6.23 11.35
C VAL A 316 -2.83 -6.38 10.93
N VAL A 317 -3.59 -5.29 10.88
CA VAL A 317 -5.01 -5.31 10.48
C VAL A 317 -5.14 -5.78 9.03
N TYR A 318 -4.25 -5.35 8.13
CA TYR A 318 -4.19 -5.85 6.76
C TYR A 318 -3.95 -7.36 6.71
N ALA A 319 -3.00 -7.89 7.48
CA ALA A 319 -2.73 -9.32 7.53
C ALA A 319 -3.95 -10.10 8.06
N VAL A 320 -4.57 -9.64 9.15
CA VAL A 320 -5.77 -10.23 9.73
C VAL A 320 -6.91 -10.28 8.72
N GLY A 321 -7.16 -9.18 7.99
CA GLY A 321 -8.19 -9.15 6.96
C GLY A 321 -7.94 -10.11 5.80
N ASN A 322 -6.68 -10.32 5.40
CA ASN A 322 -6.34 -11.30 4.36
C ASN A 322 -6.43 -12.76 4.86
N ILE A 323 -6.32 -12.99 6.17
CA ILE A 323 -6.60 -14.31 6.77
C ILE A 323 -8.10 -14.57 6.76
N ILE A 324 -8.90 -13.59 7.17
CA ILE A 324 -10.36 -13.68 7.27
C ILE A 324 -11.03 -13.78 5.89
N GLY A 325 -10.61 -12.95 4.92
CA GLY A 325 -11.29 -12.78 3.63
C GLY A 325 -11.58 -14.09 2.87
N PRO A 326 -10.58 -14.94 2.60
CA PRO A 326 -10.77 -16.21 1.89
C PRO A 326 -11.74 -17.18 2.58
N GLN A 327 -11.91 -17.06 3.90
CA GLN A 327 -12.75 -17.98 4.67
C GLN A 327 -14.24 -17.80 4.38
N PHE A 328 -14.65 -16.65 3.82
CA PHE A 328 -16.02 -16.44 3.33
C PHE A 328 -16.31 -17.13 1.98
N PHE A 329 -15.28 -17.56 1.25
CA PHE A 329 -15.42 -18.26 -0.02
C PHE A 329 -15.47 -19.77 0.21
N ILE A 330 -16.67 -20.28 0.44
CA ILE A 330 -16.93 -21.68 0.76
C ILE A 330 -17.07 -22.50 -0.53
N SER A 331 -16.40 -23.65 -0.61
CA SER A 331 -16.42 -24.51 -1.80
C SER A 331 -17.80 -25.03 -2.20
N SER A 332 -18.72 -25.24 -1.24
CA SER A 332 -20.11 -25.63 -1.52
C SER A 332 -20.92 -24.55 -2.23
N GLN A 333 -20.46 -23.30 -2.18
CA GLN A 333 -21.07 -22.16 -2.85
C GLN A 333 -20.46 -21.88 -4.23
N SER A 334 -19.51 -22.69 -4.67
CA SER A 334 -18.93 -22.57 -6.01
C SER A 334 -20.01 -22.79 -7.08
N PRO A 335 -20.01 -22.02 -8.19
CA PRO A 335 -19.04 -20.99 -8.56
C PRO A 335 -19.46 -19.54 -8.21
N THR A 336 -20.64 -19.34 -7.63
CA THR A 336 -21.21 -18.00 -7.40
C THR A 336 -20.74 -17.35 -6.10
N TYR A 337 -20.30 -18.14 -5.11
CA TYR A 337 -19.74 -17.67 -3.83
C TYR A 337 -20.53 -16.51 -3.16
N PRO A 338 -21.86 -16.58 -2.99
CA PRO A 338 -22.67 -15.50 -2.43
C PRO A 338 -22.20 -14.97 -1.07
N LEU A 339 -21.69 -15.82 -0.18
CA LEU A 339 -21.17 -15.36 1.12
C LEU A 339 -19.86 -14.58 0.95
N GLY A 340 -18.96 -15.05 0.07
CA GLY A 340 -17.71 -14.37 -0.25
C GLY A 340 -17.96 -12.99 -0.85
N ILE A 341 -18.85 -12.90 -1.84
CA ILE A 341 -19.25 -11.63 -2.45
C ILE A 341 -20.00 -10.74 -1.44
N GLY A 342 -20.84 -11.33 -0.57
CA GLY A 342 -21.49 -10.61 0.52
C GLY A 342 -20.51 -9.96 1.48
N ALA A 343 -19.45 -10.67 1.87
CA ALA A 343 -18.37 -10.12 2.70
C ALA A 343 -17.64 -8.97 1.99
N MET A 344 -17.46 -9.06 0.67
CA MET A 344 -16.90 -7.97 -0.13
C MET A 344 -17.79 -6.74 -0.18
N LEU A 345 -19.11 -6.91 -0.33
CA LEU A 345 -20.07 -5.80 -0.29
C LEU A 345 -19.97 -5.03 1.03
N VAL A 346 -19.96 -5.76 2.15
CA VAL A 346 -19.79 -5.16 3.48
C VAL A 346 -18.44 -4.46 3.58
N ALA A 347 -17.37 -5.08 3.09
CA ALA A 347 -16.04 -4.49 3.11
C ALA A 347 -15.96 -3.16 2.32
N PHE A 348 -16.57 -3.09 1.13
CA PHE A 348 -16.65 -1.86 0.34
C PHE A 348 -17.48 -0.78 1.03
N ALA A 349 -18.62 -1.15 1.62
CA ALA A 349 -19.45 -0.23 2.38
C ALA A 349 -18.69 0.33 3.60
N LEU A 350 -17.98 -0.53 4.34
CA LEU A 350 -17.15 -0.12 5.48
C LEU A 350 -16.05 0.85 5.06
N MET A 351 -15.38 0.60 3.93
CA MET A 351 -14.37 1.53 3.40
C MET A 351 -14.97 2.89 3.02
N ALA A 352 -16.16 2.91 2.39
CA ALA A 352 -16.83 4.16 2.03
C ALA A 352 -17.25 4.95 3.28
N VAL A 353 -17.86 4.29 4.27
CA VAL A 353 -18.25 4.90 5.55
C VAL A 353 -17.02 5.42 6.30
N ALA A 354 -15.94 4.64 6.36
CA ALA A 354 -14.68 5.06 6.97
C ALA A 354 -14.13 6.34 6.31
N GLY A 355 -14.16 6.42 4.98
CA GLY A 355 -13.74 7.61 4.24
C GLY A 355 -14.61 8.84 4.53
N ILE A 356 -15.94 8.67 4.58
CA ILE A 356 -16.89 9.75 4.90
C ILE A 356 -16.65 10.28 6.32
N VAL A 357 -16.54 9.38 7.29
CA VAL A 357 -16.31 9.74 8.69
C VAL A 357 -14.93 10.38 8.87
N TYR A 358 -13.89 9.84 8.22
CA TYR A 358 -12.55 10.43 8.27
C TYR A 358 -12.52 11.85 7.69
N TYR A 359 -13.17 12.06 6.56
CA TYR A 359 -13.35 13.39 5.96
C TYR A 359 -14.01 14.36 6.94
N ALA A 360 -15.15 13.96 7.54
CA ALA A 360 -15.87 14.79 8.49
C ALA A 360 -15.00 15.14 9.72
N LEU A 361 -14.28 14.16 10.28
CA LEU A 361 -13.38 14.36 11.42
C LEU A 361 -12.27 15.38 11.11
N CYS A 362 -11.65 15.27 9.93
CA CYS A 362 -10.58 16.20 9.52
C CYS A 362 -11.11 17.62 9.32
N VAL A 363 -12.25 17.77 8.63
CA VAL A 363 -12.87 19.08 8.37
C VAL A 363 -13.33 19.75 9.67
N ILE A 364 -13.98 19.00 10.57
CA ILE A 364 -14.45 19.53 11.86
C ILE A 364 -13.26 19.99 12.70
N GLU A 365 -12.21 19.18 12.79
CA GLU A 365 -11.04 19.48 13.60
C GLU A 365 -10.23 20.66 13.04
N ASN A 366 -10.08 20.76 11.71
CA ASN A 366 -9.46 21.92 11.08
C ASN A 366 -10.27 23.20 11.35
N LYS A 367 -11.60 23.18 11.13
CA LYS A 367 -12.46 24.34 11.44
C LYS A 367 -12.39 24.75 12.91
N ARG A 368 -12.32 23.78 13.83
CA ARG A 368 -12.12 24.05 15.26
C ARG A 368 -10.79 24.74 15.52
N ARG A 369 -9.71 24.27 14.90
CA ARG A 369 -8.36 24.84 15.04
C ARG A 369 -8.26 26.24 14.43
N ASP A 370 -8.86 26.46 13.27
CA ASP A 370 -8.92 27.78 12.63
C ASP A 370 -9.67 28.79 13.51
N ARG A 371 -10.73 28.36 14.20
CA ARG A 371 -11.45 29.22 15.15
C ARG A 371 -10.65 29.57 16.41
N VAL A 372 -9.81 28.65 16.91
CA VAL A 372 -9.08 28.82 18.17
C VAL A 372 -7.73 29.52 17.96
N HIS A 373 -7.01 29.18 16.90
CA HIS A 373 -5.63 29.60 16.66
C HIS A 373 -5.48 30.59 15.48
N GLY A 374 -6.54 30.83 14.71
CA GLY A 374 -6.50 31.66 13.50
C GLY A 374 -5.80 30.98 12.32
N LEU A 375 -5.80 31.67 11.18
CA LEU A 375 -5.00 31.34 9.98
C LEU A 375 -3.65 32.03 10.16
N THR A 376 -2.66 31.36 10.75
CA THR A 376 -1.35 31.97 11.06
C THR A 376 -0.43 32.01 9.84
N HIS A 377 0.24 33.14 9.60
CA HIS A 377 1.15 33.37 8.46
C HIS A 377 2.58 32.79 8.62
N ASP A 378 2.98 32.34 9.83
CA ASP A 378 4.32 31.78 10.12
C ASP A 378 4.32 30.23 10.28
N GLU A 379 3.69 29.52 9.34
CA GLU A 379 3.49 28.06 9.44
C GLU A 379 4.79 27.24 9.41
N ALA A 380 5.82 27.73 8.71
CA ALA A 380 7.04 26.98 8.45
C ALA A 380 7.94 26.88 9.71
N ALA A 381 8.22 28.00 10.37
CA ALA A 381 9.08 28.04 11.56
C ALA A 381 8.44 27.33 12.76
N ALA A 382 7.13 27.54 12.98
CA ALA A 382 6.39 26.87 14.04
C ALA A 382 6.24 25.36 13.79
N GLY A 383 6.07 24.94 12.53
CA GLY A 383 6.07 23.53 12.13
C GLY A 383 7.43 22.86 12.34
N LEU A 384 8.53 23.57 12.06
CA LEU A 384 9.89 23.08 12.26
C LEU A 384 10.20 22.84 13.75
N GLN A 385 9.80 23.78 14.61
CA GLN A 385 9.99 23.66 16.05
C GLN A 385 9.15 22.50 16.64
N ALA A 386 7.89 22.37 16.20
CA ALA A 386 7.02 21.28 16.63
C ALA A 386 7.56 19.88 16.27
N ASP A 387 8.27 19.74 15.14
CA ASP A 387 8.92 18.48 14.79
C ASP A 387 10.19 18.20 15.61
N LYS A 388 11.01 19.24 15.87
CA LYS A 388 12.15 19.12 16.79
C LYS A 388 11.71 18.61 18.16
N ASP A 389 10.57 19.11 18.63
CA ASP A 389 9.99 18.73 19.93
C ASP A 389 9.18 17.42 19.87
N ASP A 390 9.13 16.74 18.73
CA ASP A 390 8.37 15.50 18.47
C ASP A 390 6.89 15.59 18.89
N LEU A 391 6.26 16.74 18.62
CA LEU A 391 4.85 16.96 18.90
C LEU A 391 3.98 16.12 17.97
N THR A 392 2.96 15.48 18.55
CA THR A 392 1.94 14.74 17.80
C THR A 392 0.97 15.69 17.10
N ASP A 393 0.23 15.17 16.13
CA ASP A 393 -0.77 15.94 15.35
C ASP A 393 -1.87 16.57 16.24
N ARG A 394 -2.21 15.95 17.38
CA ARG A 394 -3.15 16.55 18.35
C ARG A 394 -2.53 17.65 19.20
N LYS A 395 -1.24 17.55 19.53
CA LYS A 395 -0.56 18.51 20.42
C LYS A 395 -0.04 19.73 19.67
N ASN A 396 0.31 19.58 18.41
CA ASN A 396 0.74 20.69 17.58
C ASN A 396 -0.49 21.55 17.16
N PRO A 397 -0.62 22.80 17.65
CA PRO A 397 -1.77 23.67 17.34
C PRO A 397 -1.76 24.15 15.88
N TYR A 398 -0.60 24.15 15.22
CA TYR A 398 -0.42 24.55 13.83
C TYR A 398 -0.67 23.41 12.85
N PHE A 399 -0.80 22.16 13.32
CA PHE A 399 -1.07 21.03 12.45
C PHE A 399 -2.46 21.14 11.81
N ARG A 400 -2.52 20.97 10.49
CA ARG A 400 -3.76 20.91 9.70
C ARG A 400 -3.86 19.56 9.01
N TYR A 401 -5.00 18.91 9.18
CA TYR A 401 -5.25 17.60 8.59
C TYR A 401 -5.57 17.75 7.10
N SER A 402 -4.89 16.98 6.26
CA SER A 402 -5.30 16.80 4.86
C SER A 402 -6.53 15.89 4.80
N TYR A 403 -7.39 16.05 3.81
CA TYR A 403 -8.56 15.18 3.63
C TYR A 403 -8.89 14.94 2.17
#